data_AF-A0A1C5XM30-F1
#
_entry.id   AF-A0A1C5XM30-F1
#
_cell.length_a   1.000
_cell.length_b   1.000
_cell.length_c   1.000
_cell.angle_alpha   90.00
_cell.angle_beta   90.00
_cell.angle_gamma   90.00
#
_symmetry.space_group_name_H-M   'P 1'
#
loop_
_entity.id
_entity.type
_entity.pdbx_description
1 polymer ?
#
loop_
_entity_poly.entity_id
_entity_poly.type
_entity_poly.pdbx_seq_one_letter_code
_entity_poly.pdbx_strand_id
1 'polypeptide(L)'
;MNFYDDLVMQTQMNYSRHYPIYASGSTPYQLTDKRPLPYNEQIDRLVQEVKEADCVVVGGASGLSAAGGGDFYYEDNDSYRKYFRPFAEKYHFKGAFAGMMHPWKTREEYWGYLATFLHTTQTAPVRHPYLDLDAFLKGKDFFILTTNQDTQFVKLYPEEKVAEIQGDHRFFQCAACCTDDTWDAVKPVADMVAAMGDGTKIPTDLIPRCPHCGGEAFPWVRGYGNFLQGKKYEEQYEKISRYVLEHKDSKILFLELGVGRMTPMFIQEPFWNLTLSFPHARYIGVNDKYDFLPKQLEDKGMAIVADIAQVLRDARKL
;
A
#
# COMPACT_ATOMS: atom_id res chain seq x y z
N MET A 1 19.01 0.56 -12.34
CA MET A 1 17.80 1.32 -12.65
C MET A 1 16.82 0.33 -13.24
N ASN A 2 15.69 0.14 -12.57
CA ASN A 2 14.78 -0.99 -12.81
C ASN A 2 13.58 -0.51 -13.63
N PHE A 3 13.11 -1.33 -14.56
CA PHE A 3 12.03 -0.98 -15.50
C PHE A 3 10.80 -0.36 -14.82
N TYR A 4 10.34 -0.95 -13.72
CA TYR A 4 9.19 -0.44 -12.99
C TYR A 4 9.49 0.84 -12.22
N ASP A 5 10.74 1.04 -11.76
CA ASP A 5 11.16 2.28 -11.10
C ASP A 5 11.15 3.45 -12.09
N ASP A 6 11.66 3.23 -13.30
CA ASP A 6 11.59 4.22 -14.39
C ASP A 6 10.15 4.60 -14.73
N LEU A 7 9.25 3.60 -14.77
CA LEU A 7 7.84 3.83 -15.00
C LEU A 7 7.20 4.67 -13.87
N VAL A 8 7.53 4.37 -12.62
CA VAL A 8 7.08 5.15 -11.46
C VAL A 8 7.64 6.57 -11.47
N MET A 9 8.89 6.77 -11.89
CA MET A 9 9.47 8.12 -12.00
C MET A 9 8.75 8.95 -13.07
N GLN A 10 8.39 8.36 -14.20
CA GLN A 10 7.62 9.02 -15.25
C GLN A 10 6.22 9.44 -14.78
N THR A 11 5.49 8.54 -14.11
CA THR A 11 4.16 8.84 -13.57
C THR A 11 4.24 9.81 -12.39
N GLN A 12 5.33 9.80 -11.62
CA GLN A 12 5.56 10.78 -10.56
C GLN A 12 5.75 12.20 -11.13
N MET A 13 6.43 12.36 -12.26
CA MET A 13 6.50 13.66 -12.94
C MET A 13 5.11 14.15 -13.37
N ASN A 14 4.26 13.25 -13.85
CA ASN A 14 2.87 13.55 -14.19
C ASN A 14 2.06 13.97 -12.95
N TYR A 15 2.20 13.22 -11.85
CA TYR A 15 1.59 13.55 -10.56
C TYR A 15 1.99 14.96 -10.08
N SER A 16 3.29 15.28 -10.10
CA SER A 16 3.78 16.59 -9.68
C SER A 16 3.22 17.72 -10.56
N ARG A 17 3.12 17.50 -11.87
CA ARG A 17 2.58 18.49 -12.81
C ARG A 17 1.09 18.78 -12.58
N HIS A 18 0.32 17.77 -12.19
CA HIS A 18 -1.13 17.84 -12.05
C HIS A 18 -1.62 17.71 -10.60
N TYR A 19 -0.75 17.95 -9.62
CA TYR A 19 -1.03 17.76 -8.18
C TYR A 19 -2.37 18.38 -7.72
N PRO A 20 -2.77 19.61 -8.11
CA PRO A 20 -4.06 20.18 -7.70
C PRO A 20 -5.28 19.35 -8.12
N ILE A 21 -5.19 18.62 -9.24
CA ILE A 21 -6.28 17.76 -9.75
C ILE A 21 -6.38 16.48 -8.91
N TYR A 22 -5.24 15.87 -8.56
CA TYR A 22 -5.26 14.71 -7.66
C TYR A 22 -5.72 15.09 -6.25
N ALA A 23 -5.27 16.24 -5.74
CA ALA A 23 -5.63 16.75 -4.43
C ALA A 23 -7.15 17.03 -4.30
N SER A 24 -7.84 17.34 -5.40
CA SER A 24 -9.30 17.50 -5.42
C SER A 24 -10.08 16.19 -5.50
N GLY A 25 -9.39 15.04 -5.52
CA GLY A 25 -10.02 13.72 -5.66
C GLY A 25 -10.19 13.27 -7.11
N SER A 26 -9.62 13.97 -8.09
CA SER A 26 -9.83 13.72 -9.53
C SER A 26 -8.58 13.15 -10.22
N THR A 27 -8.59 13.11 -11.55
CA THR A 27 -7.50 12.63 -12.41
C THR A 27 -7.36 13.51 -13.66
N PRO A 28 -6.13 13.81 -14.14
CA PRO A 28 -5.92 14.59 -15.36
C PRO A 28 -6.20 13.79 -16.64
N TYR A 29 -6.44 12.48 -16.53
CA TYR A 29 -6.74 11.61 -17.66
C TYR A 29 -8.18 11.80 -18.13
N GLN A 30 -8.38 11.83 -19.45
CA GLN A 30 -9.73 11.70 -20.00
C GLN A 30 -10.27 10.32 -19.69
N LEU A 31 -11.43 10.27 -19.02
CA LEU A 31 -12.09 9.03 -18.64
C LEU A 31 -13.01 8.52 -19.75
N THR A 32 -13.32 7.22 -19.70
CA THR A 32 -14.33 6.61 -20.56
C THR A 32 -15.70 7.26 -20.37
N ASP A 33 -16.46 7.36 -21.46
CA ASP A 33 -17.87 7.78 -21.43
C ASP A 33 -18.82 6.56 -21.39
N LYS A 34 -18.28 5.33 -21.44
CA LYS A 34 -19.07 4.10 -21.39
C LYS A 34 -19.69 3.94 -20.00
N ARG A 35 -20.99 3.61 -19.97
CA ARG A 35 -21.68 3.31 -18.71
C ARG A 35 -21.14 2.00 -18.12
N PRO A 36 -20.89 1.94 -16.80
CA PRO A 36 -20.54 0.69 -16.13
C PRO A 36 -21.64 -0.36 -16.32
N LEU A 37 -21.25 -1.64 -16.38
CA LEU A 37 -22.18 -2.76 -16.34
C LEU A 37 -22.91 -2.80 -14.98
N PRO A 38 -24.07 -3.45 -14.89
CA PRO A 38 -24.67 -3.77 -13.59
C PRO A 38 -23.67 -4.51 -12.68
N TYR A 39 -23.74 -4.29 -11.36
CA TYR A 39 -22.76 -4.83 -10.40
C TYR A 39 -22.51 -6.34 -10.56
N ASN A 40 -23.58 -7.15 -10.65
CA ASN A 40 -23.44 -8.60 -10.80
C ASN A 40 -22.69 -8.98 -12.09
N GLU A 41 -22.95 -8.27 -13.20
CA GLU A 41 -22.23 -8.49 -14.46
C GLU A 41 -20.76 -8.05 -14.37
N GLN A 42 -20.45 -7.02 -13.56
CA GLN A 42 -19.06 -6.64 -13.26
C GLN A 42 -18.35 -7.72 -12.44
N ILE A 43 -19.03 -8.34 -11.47
CA ILE A 43 -18.47 -9.47 -10.70
C ILE A 43 -18.23 -10.68 -11.62
N ASP A 44 -19.20 -11.05 -12.44
CA ASP A 44 -19.04 -12.13 -13.43
C ASP A 44 -17.86 -11.85 -14.37
N ARG A 45 -17.72 -10.60 -14.83
CA ARG A 45 -16.61 -10.17 -15.68
C ARG A 45 -15.27 -10.24 -14.96
N LEU A 46 -15.19 -9.80 -13.70
CA LEU A 46 -13.98 -9.89 -12.88
C LEU A 46 -13.51 -11.34 -12.74
N VAL A 47 -14.44 -12.25 -12.40
CA VAL A 47 -14.15 -13.68 -12.26
C VAL A 47 -13.70 -14.27 -13.61
N GLN A 48 -14.37 -13.93 -14.70
CA GLN A 48 -13.99 -14.37 -16.04
C GLN A 48 -12.58 -13.89 -16.42
N GLU A 49 -12.24 -12.62 -16.20
CA GLU A 49 -10.93 -12.06 -16.57
C GLU A 49 -9.80 -12.68 -15.74
N VAL A 50 -10.00 -12.93 -14.44
CA VAL A 50 -9.04 -13.67 -13.62
C VAL A 50 -8.89 -15.12 -14.11
N LYS A 51 -10.00 -15.76 -14.50
CA LYS A 51 -9.98 -17.14 -15.02
C LYS A 51 -9.28 -17.25 -16.38
N GLU A 52 -9.46 -16.28 -17.28
CA GLU A 52 -8.89 -16.27 -18.62
C GLU A 52 -7.45 -15.75 -18.66
N ALA A 53 -7.02 -14.98 -17.65
CA ALA A 53 -5.65 -14.53 -17.51
C ALA A 53 -4.69 -15.70 -17.29
N ASP A 54 -3.54 -15.61 -17.96
CA ASP A 54 -2.41 -16.51 -17.76
C ASP A 54 -1.75 -16.19 -16.40
N CYS A 55 -1.71 -14.91 -16.03
CA CYS A 55 -1.16 -14.43 -14.77
C CYS A 55 -1.84 -13.13 -14.30
N VAL A 56 -1.74 -12.83 -13.01
CA VAL A 56 -2.32 -11.61 -12.39
C VAL A 56 -1.24 -10.80 -11.68
N VAL A 57 -1.22 -9.48 -11.85
CA VAL A 57 -0.49 -8.57 -10.96
C VAL A 57 -1.50 -7.82 -10.12
N VAL A 58 -1.47 -8.04 -8.82
CA VAL A 58 -2.34 -7.32 -7.87
C VAL A 58 -1.61 -6.10 -7.34
N GLY A 59 -2.20 -4.94 -7.56
CA GLY A 59 -1.78 -3.67 -6.99
C GLY A 59 -2.63 -3.32 -5.78
N GLY A 60 -2.17 -3.62 -4.57
CA GLY A 60 -2.90 -3.35 -3.33
C GLY A 60 -2.45 -2.05 -2.65
N ALA A 61 -3.41 -1.19 -2.28
CA ALA A 61 -3.15 0.05 -1.55
C ALA A 61 -4.06 0.20 -0.33
N SER A 62 -4.08 1.39 0.28
CA SER A 62 -4.68 1.60 1.61
C SER A 62 -6.17 1.29 1.66
N GLY A 63 -6.89 1.44 0.54
CA GLY A 63 -8.31 1.10 0.44
C GLY A 63 -8.59 -0.39 0.70
N LEU A 64 -7.69 -1.30 0.28
CA LEU A 64 -7.84 -2.74 0.56
C LEU A 64 -7.78 -3.02 2.07
N SER A 65 -6.85 -2.38 2.79
CA SER A 65 -6.77 -2.48 4.24
C SER A 65 -7.94 -1.82 4.95
N ALA A 66 -8.39 -0.66 4.48
CA ALA A 66 -9.53 0.06 5.02
C ALA A 66 -10.82 -0.78 4.93
N ALA A 67 -11.07 -1.45 3.82
CA ALA A 67 -12.21 -2.37 3.64
C ALA A 67 -12.21 -3.54 4.64
N GLY A 68 -11.06 -3.85 5.25
CA GLY A 68 -10.91 -4.85 6.31
C GLY A 68 -10.82 -4.27 7.73
N GLY A 69 -11.25 -3.03 7.95
CA GLY A 69 -11.19 -2.33 9.24
C GLY A 69 -9.80 -1.76 9.59
N GLY A 70 -8.95 -1.55 8.58
CA GLY A 70 -7.65 -0.88 8.67
C GLY A 70 -7.74 0.63 8.37
N ASP A 71 -8.83 1.26 8.74
CA ASP A 71 -9.26 2.62 8.40
C ASP A 71 -8.88 3.68 9.46
N PHE A 72 -7.90 3.41 10.31
CA PHE A 72 -7.49 4.28 11.43
C PHE A 72 -6.63 5.50 11.03
N TYR A 73 -6.35 5.67 9.74
CA TYR A 73 -5.31 6.57 9.24
C TYR A 73 -5.71 8.04 9.23
N TYR A 74 -6.95 8.38 8.86
CA TYR A 74 -7.34 9.75 8.52
C TYR A 74 -8.51 10.32 9.34
N GLU A 75 -9.22 9.46 10.08
CA GLU A 75 -10.42 9.85 10.80
C GLU A 75 -10.32 9.47 12.27
N ASP A 76 -11.03 10.23 13.10
CA ASP A 76 -11.19 9.96 14.53
C ASP A 76 -12.32 8.94 14.76
N ASN A 77 -12.13 7.74 14.21
CA ASN A 77 -13.09 6.64 14.24
C ASN A 77 -12.73 5.59 15.31
N ASP A 78 -13.59 4.57 15.45
CA ASP A 78 -13.40 3.51 16.44
C ASP A 78 -12.12 2.70 16.21
N SER A 79 -11.72 2.49 14.95
CA SER A 79 -10.47 1.81 14.60
C SER A 79 -9.25 2.60 15.09
N TYR A 80 -9.23 3.91 14.86
CA TYR A 80 -8.19 4.81 15.39
C TYR A 80 -8.18 4.84 16.92
N ARG A 81 -9.36 5.06 17.54
CA ARG A 81 -9.49 5.13 19.00
C ARG A 81 -9.20 3.81 19.70
N LYS A 82 -9.27 2.67 19.01
CA LYS A 82 -8.88 1.37 19.56
C LYS A 82 -7.39 1.31 19.87
N TYR A 83 -6.54 1.87 19.00
CA TYR A 83 -5.07 1.75 19.14
C TYR A 83 -4.40 3.00 19.69
N PHE A 84 -4.95 4.19 19.42
CA PHE A 84 -4.31 5.46 19.73
C PHE A 84 -5.01 6.26 20.83
N ARG A 85 -5.88 5.63 21.64
CA ARG A 85 -6.71 6.35 22.64
C ARG A 85 -5.94 7.38 23.49
N PRO A 86 -4.79 7.05 24.11
CA PRO A 86 -4.07 8.01 24.95
C PRO A 86 -3.63 9.26 24.15
N PHE A 87 -3.25 9.08 22.89
CA PHE A 87 -2.86 10.18 22.01
C PHE A 87 -4.07 10.96 21.48
N ALA A 88 -5.17 10.28 21.14
CA ALA A 88 -6.41 10.89 20.71
C ALA A 88 -7.02 11.80 21.80
N GLU A 89 -6.99 11.34 23.05
CA GLU A 89 -7.49 12.12 24.20
C GLU A 89 -6.59 13.32 24.52
N LYS A 90 -5.28 13.16 24.40
CA LYS A 90 -4.31 14.21 24.76
C LYS A 90 -4.13 15.28 23.67
N TYR A 91 -4.14 14.89 22.40
CA TYR A 91 -3.82 15.79 21.28
C TYR A 91 -5.00 16.08 20.35
N HIS A 92 -6.12 15.35 20.50
CA HIS A 92 -7.31 15.51 19.67
C HIS A 92 -7.05 15.35 18.16
N PHE A 93 -6.05 14.54 17.80
CA PHE A 93 -5.73 14.21 16.42
C PHE A 93 -6.91 13.55 15.69
N LYS A 94 -7.01 13.83 14.39
CA LYS A 94 -7.95 13.20 13.47
C LYS A 94 -7.21 12.13 12.67
N GLY A 95 -7.27 10.89 13.15
CA GLY A 95 -6.57 9.74 12.57
C GLY A 95 -5.08 9.66 12.93
N ALA A 96 -4.48 8.50 12.63
CA ALA A 96 -3.10 8.19 12.97
C ALA A 96 -2.05 8.95 12.15
N PHE A 97 -2.36 9.45 10.95
CA PHE A 97 -1.38 10.25 10.20
C PHE A 97 -1.15 11.64 10.80
N ALA A 98 -2.12 12.20 11.52
CA ALA A 98 -2.00 13.53 12.10
C ALA A 98 -0.84 13.63 13.12
N GLY A 99 -0.60 12.57 13.91
CA GLY A 99 0.51 12.57 14.86
C GLY A 99 1.89 12.39 14.22
N MET A 100 1.97 11.89 12.98
CA MET A 100 3.23 11.84 12.23
C MET A 100 3.74 13.23 11.85
N MET A 101 2.82 14.18 11.66
CA MET A 101 3.13 15.58 11.33
C MET A 101 3.24 16.48 12.57
N HIS A 102 3.06 15.93 13.77
CA HIS A 102 3.06 16.71 15.00
C HIS A 102 4.50 17.09 15.42
N PRO A 103 4.77 18.35 15.81
CA PRO A 103 6.05 18.78 16.35
C PRO A 103 6.22 18.34 17.82
N TRP A 104 6.54 17.07 18.03
CA TRP A 104 6.71 16.47 19.35
C TRP A 104 7.79 17.18 20.18
N LYS A 105 7.48 17.45 21.46
CA LYS A 105 8.40 18.15 22.38
C LYS A 105 9.57 17.29 22.85
N THR A 106 9.38 15.97 22.90
CA THR A 106 10.36 15.01 23.45
C THR A 106 10.43 13.78 22.55
N ARG A 107 11.61 13.16 22.40
CA ARG A 107 11.80 11.97 21.56
C ARG A 107 11.08 10.75 22.11
N GLU A 108 10.98 10.64 23.44
CA GLU A 108 10.24 9.59 24.15
C GLU A 108 8.78 9.54 23.72
N GLU A 109 8.17 10.71 23.50
CA GLU A 109 6.77 10.83 23.13
C GLU A 109 6.55 10.62 21.62
N TYR A 110 7.48 11.13 20.81
CA TYR A 110 7.52 10.81 19.38
C TYR A 110 7.61 9.30 19.16
N TRP A 111 8.54 8.63 19.84
CA TRP A 111 8.69 7.18 19.72
C TRP A 111 7.54 6.41 20.36
N GLY A 112 6.92 6.93 21.41
CA GLY A 112 5.66 6.37 21.92
C GLY A 112 4.55 6.35 20.86
N TYR A 113 4.40 7.45 20.12
CA TYR A 113 3.43 7.51 19.02
C TYR A 113 3.81 6.57 17.87
N LEU A 114 5.05 6.65 17.42
CA LEU A 114 5.54 5.88 16.29
C LEU A 114 5.54 4.37 16.60
N ALA A 115 5.94 3.95 17.80
CA ALA A 115 5.87 2.56 18.22
C ALA A 115 4.42 2.05 18.26
N THR A 116 3.46 2.86 18.77
CA THR A 116 2.03 2.54 18.68
C THR A 116 1.59 2.30 17.24
N PHE A 117 2.01 3.17 16.31
CA PHE A 117 1.67 3.05 14.89
C PHE A 117 2.24 1.78 14.27
N LEU A 118 3.56 1.58 14.38
CA LEU A 118 4.25 0.42 13.82
C LEU A 118 3.66 -0.87 14.40
N HIS A 119 3.50 -0.94 15.72
CA HIS A 119 2.94 -2.11 16.40
C HIS A 119 1.52 -2.44 15.91
N THR A 120 0.66 -1.41 15.74
CA THR A 120 -0.71 -1.58 15.24
C THR A 120 -0.74 -2.30 13.90
N THR A 121 0.18 -1.95 13.00
CA THR A 121 0.26 -2.59 11.67
C THR A 121 0.97 -3.95 11.69
N GLN A 122 2.10 -4.05 12.39
CA GLN A 122 2.89 -5.27 12.52
C GLN A 122 2.06 -6.40 13.14
N THR A 123 1.22 -6.09 14.15
CA THR A 123 0.46 -7.10 14.90
C THR A 123 -0.98 -7.29 14.43
N ALA A 124 -1.46 -6.49 13.47
CA ALA A 124 -2.80 -6.67 12.94
C ALA A 124 -2.98 -8.10 12.37
N PRO A 125 -4.05 -8.84 12.73
CA PRO A 125 -4.34 -10.11 12.07
C PRO A 125 -4.58 -9.86 10.58
N VAL A 126 -4.43 -10.92 9.78
CA VAL A 126 -4.75 -10.85 8.35
C VAL A 126 -6.22 -10.48 8.20
N ARG A 127 -6.48 -9.39 7.48
CA ARG A 127 -7.83 -8.85 7.30
C ARG A 127 -8.61 -9.68 6.31
N HIS A 128 -9.93 -9.72 6.48
CA HIS A 128 -10.81 -10.56 5.66
C HIS A 128 -10.68 -10.32 4.14
N PRO A 129 -10.58 -9.07 3.62
CA PRO A 129 -10.38 -8.86 2.18
C PRO A 129 -9.12 -9.53 1.64
N TYR A 130 -8.05 -9.62 2.42
CA TYR A 130 -6.82 -10.31 2.00
C TYR A 130 -7.01 -11.83 1.94
N LEU A 131 -7.77 -12.41 2.88
CA LEU A 131 -8.15 -13.82 2.84
C LEU A 131 -9.09 -14.14 1.67
N ASP A 132 -9.98 -13.22 1.36
CA ASP A 132 -10.92 -13.36 0.24
C ASP A 132 -10.18 -13.26 -1.09
N LEU A 133 -9.21 -12.36 -1.20
CA LEU A 133 -8.29 -12.26 -2.33
C LEU A 133 -7.43 -13.52 -2.49
N ASP A 134 -6.85 -14.05 -1.41
CA ASP A 134 -6.06 -15.30 -1.45
C ASP A 134 -6.91 -16.47 -1.97
N ALA A 135 -8.13 -16.60 -1.45
CA ALA A 135 -9.08 -17.61 -1.93
C ALA A 135 -9.43 -17.41 -3.43
N PHE A 136 -9.62 -16.16 -3.85
CA PHE A 136 -9.97 -15.82 -5.23
C PHE A 136 -8.83 -16.08 -6.23
N LEU A 137 -7.57 -15.90 -5.82
CA LEU A 137 -6.39 -16.14 -6.65
C LEU A 137 -5.89 -17.59 -6.58
N LYS A 138 -6.58 -18.48 -5.85
CA LYS A 138 -6.13 -19.85 -5.65
C LYS A 138 -5.92 -20.58 -6.98
N GLY A 139 -4.70 -21.10 -7.18
CA GLY A 139 -4.33 -21.83 -8.39
C GLY A 139 -4.00 -20.93 -9.60
N LYS A 140 -3.99 -19.61 -9.43
CA LYS A 140 -3.49 -18.66 -10.43
C LYS A 140 -2.03 -18.31 -10.18
N ASP A 141 -1.31 -18.08 -11.27
CA ASP A 141 -0.02 -17.41 -11.17
C ASP A 141 -0.27 -15.92 -10.92
N PHE A 142 0.39 -15.37 -9.90
CA PHE A 142 0.21 -13.97 -9.55
C PHE A 142 1.42 -13.35 -8.86
N PHE A 143 1.49 -12.04 -8.89
CA PHE A 143 2.47 -11.25 -8.16
C PHE A 143 1.81 -10.08 -7.43
N ILE A 144 2.32 -9.74 -6.25
CA ILE A 144 1.78 -8.63 -5.45
C ILE A 144 2.71 -7.42 -5.53
N LEU A 145 2.15 -6.29 -5.93
CA LEU A 145 2.72 -4.97 -5.76
C LEU A 145 1.90 -4.22 -4.72
N THR A 146 2.56 -3.59 -3.75
CA THR A 146 1.84 -2.80 -2.75
C THR A 146 2.54 -1.51 -2.36
N THR A 147 1.71 -0.50 -2.09
CA THR A 147 2.13 0.74 -1.43
C THR A 147 1.82 0.74 0.07
N ASN A 148 1.16 -0.32 0.59
CA ASN A 148 0.92 -0.46 2.01
C ASN A 148 2.21 -0.89 2.71
N GLN A 149 2.44 -0.31 3.88
CA GLN A 149 3.56 -0.62 4.77
C GLN A 149 3.12 -1.57 5.90
N ASP A 150 1.88 -2.08 5.84
CA ASP A 150 1.16 -2.66 6.98
C ASP A 150 1.30 -4.18 7.16
N THR A 151 2.22 -4.80 6.42
CA THR A 151 2.61 -6.22 6.52
C THR A 151 1.53 -7.24 6.14
N GLN A 152 0.37 -6.83 5.63
CA GLN A 152 -0.75 -7.76 5.41
C GLN A 152 -0.42 -8.85 4.37
N PHE A 153 0.21 -8.48 3.24
CA PHE A 153 0.54 -9.43 2.18
C PHE A 153 1.65 -10.42 2.57
N VAL A 154 2.70 -9.95 3.24
CA VAL A 154 3.84 -10.79 3.67
C VAL A 154 3.49 -11.76 4.81
N LYS A 155 2.31 -11.61 5.43
CA LYS A 155 1.72 -12.61 6.35
C LYS A 155 1.09 -13.79 5.61
N LEU A 156 0.75 -13.63 4.33
CA LEU A 156 0.10 -14.65 3.50
C LEU A 156 1.06 -15.27 2.48
N TYR A 157 1.94 -14.44 1.92
CA TYR A 157 2.79 -14.82 0.79
C TYR A 157 4.26 -14.70 1.15
N PRO A 158 5.12 -15.54 0.55
CA PRO A 158 6.55 -15.44 0.78
C PRO A 158 7.12 -14.15 0.16
N GLU A 159 8.22 -13.62 0.71
CA GLU A 159 8.70 -12.27 0.40
C GLU A 159 9.07 -12.08 -1.08
N GLU A 160 9.47 -13.13 -1.78
CA GLU A 160 9.79 -13.09 -3.21
C GLU A 160 8.57 -12.80 -4.09
N LYS A 161 7.35 -13.01 -3.58
CA LYS A 161 6.08 -12.79 -4.30
C LYS A 161 5.48 -11.40 -4.07
N VAL A 162 6.09 -10.60 -3.17
CA VAL A 162 5.58 -9.30 -2.75
C VAL A 162 6.64 -8.22 -2.97
N ALA A 163 6.26 -7.14 -3.64
CA ALA A 163 7.05 -5.92 -3.78
C ALA A 163 6.45 -4.79 -2.94
N GLU A 164 7.11 -4.45 -1.84
CA GLU A 164 6.73 -3.38 -0.89
C GLU A 164 7.44 -2.07 -1.24
N ILE A 165 7.06 -1.45 -2.37
CA ILE A 165 7.83 -0.35 -3.00
C ILE A 165 7.81 0.98 -2.22
N GLN A 166 6.95 1.10 -1.20
CA GLN A 166 6.90 2.26 -0.29
C GLN A 166 7.55 1.99 1.06
N GLY A 167 8.23 0.85 1.20
CA GLY A 167 8.80 0.40 2.45
C GLY A 167 7.87 -0.50 3.25
N ASP A 168 8.35 -0.90 4.43
CA ASP A 168 7.72 -1.92 5.26
C ASP A 168 7.99 -1.63 6.74
N HIS A 169 6.92 -1.60 7.56
CA HIS A 169 7.01 -1.32 8.99
C HIS A 169 7.81 -2.35 9.79
N ARG A 170 8.18 -3.50 9.22
CA ARG A 170 9.08 -4.48 9.86
C ARG A 170 10.53 -4.00 9.93
N PHE A 171 10.90 -2.94 9.22
CA PHE A 171 12.29 -2.53 9.10
C PHE A 171 12.56 -1.11 9.59
N PHE A 172 13.69 -0.94 10.27
CA PHE A 172 14.33 0.33 10.53
C PHE A 172 15.49 0.56 9.55
N GLN A 173 15.88 1.82 9.42
CA GLN A 173 17.07 2.33 8.75
C GLN A 173 17.74 3.38 9.66
N CYS A 174 18.93 3.84 9.29
CA CYS A 174 19.55 4.99 9.95
C CYS A 174 18.82 6.28 9.54
N ALA A 175 18.48 7.15 10.50
CA ALA A 175 17.87 8.45 10.18
C ALA A 175 18.79 9.34 9.30
N ALA A 176 20.10 9.19 9.46
CA ALA A 176 21.13 9.89 8.68
C ALA A 176 21.59 9.11 7.44
N CYS A 177 21.01 7.94 7.15
CA CYS A 177 21.41 7.07 6.04
C CYS A 177 22.93 6.81 5.99
N CYS A 178 23.57 6.59 7.15
CA CYS A 178 25.03 6.44 7.21
C CYS A 178 25.58 5.20 6.48
N THR A 179 24.72 4.21 6.23
CA THR A 179 25.02 3.01 5.47
C THR A 179 23.75 2.55 4.76
N ASP A 180 23.92 1.77 3.70
CA ASP A 180 22.84 1.07 3.01
C ASP A 180 22.48 -0.22 3.77
N ASP A 181 21.76 -0.05 4.88
CA ASP A 181 21.34 -1.17 5.73
C ASP A 181 19.96 -0.91 6.33
N THR A 182 19.19 -1.99 6.45
CA THR A 182 17.88 -2.02 7.11
C THR A 182 17.83 -3.20 8.05
N TRP A 183 17.31 -3.00 9.25
CA TRP A 183 17.31 -4.03 10.30
C TRP A 183 15.93 -4.15 10.97
N ASP A 184 15.77 -5.16 11.82
CA ASP A 184 14.49 -5.46 12.48
C ASP A 184 13.95 -4.28 13.29
N ALA A 185 12.68 -3.96 13.05
CA ALA A 185 11.88 -3.06 13.86
C ALA A 185 10.86 -3.80 14.72
N VAL A 186 10.54 -5.07 14.45
CA VAL A 186 9.44 -5.78 15.12
C VAL A 186 9.72 -5.99 16.60
N LYS A 187 10.89 -6.52 16.95
CA LYS A 187 11.23 -6.76 18.37
C LYS A 187 11.40 -5.46 19.16
N PRO A 188 12.17 -4.46 18.68
CA PRO A 188 12.28 -3.20 19.39
C PRO A 188 10.94 -2.48 19.58
N VAL A 189 10.04 -2.52 18.58
CA VAL A 189 8.70 -1.91 18.68
C VAL A 189 7.85 -2.61 19.73
N ALA A 190 7.87 -3.94 19.79
CA ALA A 190 7.17 -4.68 20.84
C ALA A 190 7.67 -4.31 22.24
N ASP A 191 8.99 -4.16 22.41
CA ASP A 191 9.60 -3.77 23.69
C ASP A 191 9.23 -2.33 24.09
N MET A 192 9.24 -1.40 23.12
CA MET A 192 8.78 -0.02 23.32
C MET A 192 7.32 0.05 23.79
N VAL A 193 6.42 -0.68 23.13
CA VAL A 193 5.00 -0.72 23.50
C VAL A 193 4.79 -1.35 24.87
N ALA A 194 5.48 -2.46 25.18
CA ALA A 194 5.40 -3.11 26.47
C ALA A 194 5.88 -2.20 27.62
N ALA A 195 6.98 -1.47 27.41
CA ALA A 195 7.52 -0.55 28.42
C ALA A 195 6.70 0.73 28.58
N MET A 196 6.04 1.21 27.53
CA MET A 196 5.18 2.39 27.55
C MET A 196 3.88 2.16 28.34
N GLY A 197 3.32 0.94 28.30
CA GLY A 197 2.04 0.61 28.93
C GLY A 197 0.90 1.51 28.43
N ASP A 198 0.08 2.02 29.35
CA ASP A 198 -1.04 2.93 29.04
C ASP A 198 -0.60 4.40 28.83
N GLY A 199 0.70 4.67 28.86
CA GLY A 199 1.28 6.00 28.69
C GLY A 199 1.35 6.47 27.24
N THR A 200 2.07 7.58 27.03
CA THR A 200 2.35 8.15 25.70
C THR A 200 3.84 8.27 25.41
N LYS A 201 4.69 7.79 26.32
CA LYS A 201 6.15 7.96 26.27
C LYS A 201 6.84 6.64 26.54
N ILE A 202 7.85 6.34 25.73
CA ILE A 202 8.78 5.25 25.99
C ILE A 202 9.91 5.70 26.94
N PRO A 203 10.58 4.78 27.65
CA PRO A 203 11.87 5.05 28.27
C PRO A 203 12.93 5.53 27.26
N THR A 204 13.78 6.47 27.67
CA THR A 204 14.81 7.09 26.79
C THR A 204 15.82 6.07 26.26
N ASP A 205 16.15 5.04 27.04
CA ASP A 205 17.07 3.96 26.68
C ASP A 205 16.51 3.00 25.62
N LEU A 206 15.19 3.02 25.38
CA LEU A 206 14.54 2.26 24.31
C LEU A 206 14.45 3.01 22.98
N ILE A 207 14.90 4.27 22.91
CA ILE A 207 14.99 4.99 21.63
C ILE A 207 15.96 4.24 20.71
N PRO A 208 15.50 3.66 19.58
CA PRO A 208 16.32 2.77 18.77
C PRO A 208 17.48 3.54 18.11
N ARG A 209 18.66 2.92 18.11
CA ARG A 209 19.89 3.48 17.56
C ARG A 209 20.42 2.63 16.41
N CYS A 210 21.04 3.30 15.45
CA CYS A 210 21.73 2.68 14.34
C CYS A 210 22.94 1.88 14.88
N PRO A 211 23.08 0.60 14.51
CA PRO A 211 24.17 -0.25 14.98
C PRO A 211 25.55 0.19 14.47
N HIS A 212 25.60 1.02 13.42
CA HIS A 212 26.84 1.45 12.77
C HIS A 212 27.39 2.76 13.33
N CYS A 213 26.52 3.79 13.49
CA CYS A 213 26.96 5.13 13.88
C CYS A 213 26.42 5.60 15.24
N GLY A 214 25.55 4.83 15.89
CA GLY A 214 24.89 5.23 17.14
C GLY A 214 23.83 6.33 16.99
N GLY A 215 23.62 6.86 15.77
CA GLY A 215 22.56 7.81 15.46
C GLY A 215 21.16 7.21 15.64
N GLU A 216 20.12 8.03 15.66
CA GLU A 216 18.76 7.51 15.83
C GLU A 216 18.29 6.67 14.63
N ALA A 217 17.51 5.63 14.92
CA ALA A 217 16.84 4.85 13.88
C ALA A 217 15.68 5.65 13.26
N PHE A 218 15.19 5.16 12.14
CA PHE A 218 14.06 5.69 11.41
C PHE A 218 13.32 4.54 10.72
N PRO A 219 11.98 4.53 10.63
CA PRO A 219 11.27 3.48 9.90
C PRO A 219 11.66 3.48 8.43
N TRP A 220 11.91 2.30 7.85
CA TRP A 220 12.23 2.18 6.43
C TRP A 220 10.96 2.27 5.59
N VAL A 221 10.42 3.48 5.47
CA VAL A 221 9.17 3.77 4.77
C VAL A 221 9.16 5.16 4.15
N ARG A 222 8.49 5.29 3.00
CA ARG A 222 8.23 6.59 2.40
C ARG A 222 7.13 7.32 3.16
N GLY A 223 7.29 8.64 3.30
CA GLY A 223 6.25 9.55 3.81
C GLY A 223 6.50 10.08 5.22
N TYR A 224 7.41 9.49 5.99
CA TYR A 224 7.76 9.98 7.33
C TYR A 224 8.94 10.98 7.33
N GLY A 225 9.72 11.02 6.24
CA GLY A 225 11.00 11.70 6.17
C GLY A 225 11.97 10.97 5.24
N ASN A 226 13.20 10.72 5.71
CA ASN A 226 14.25 10.07 4.92
C ASN A 226 13.92 8.61 4.65
N PHE A 227 13.65 8.27 3.38
CA PHE A 227 13.45 6.89 2.93
C PHE A 227 14.71 6.40 2.21
N LEU A 228 15.39 5.41 2.79
CA LEU A 228 16.63 4.85 2.23
C LEU A 228 16.32 4.07 0.94
N GLN A 229 16.81 4.57 -0.18
CA GLN A 229 16.67 3.95 -1.50
C GLN A 229 17.94 3.17 -1.90
N GLY A 230 18.37 2.24 -1.04
CA GLY A 230 19.51 1.36 -1.31
C GLY A 230 19.09 -0.06 -1.66
N LYS A 231 19.86 -1.07 -1.28
CA LYS A 231 19.72 -2.46 -1.72
C LYS A 231 18.29 -3.00 -1.57
N LYS A 232 17.67 -2.87 -0.40
CA LYS A 232 16.31 -3.40 -0.15
C LYS A 232 15.25 -2.71 -1.02
N TYR A 233 15.43 -1.41 -1.31
CA TYR A 233 14.57 -0.65 -2.23
C TYR A 233 14.72 -1.18 -3.66
N GLU A 234 15.97 -1.31 -4.13
CA GLU A 234 16.26 -1.83 -5.46
C GLU A 234 15.69 -3.23 -5.66
N GLU A 235 15.83 -4.11 -4.66
CA GLU A 235 15.25 -5.45 -4.66
C GLU A 235 13.72 -5.43 -4.84
N GLN A 236 12.97 -4.55 -4.16
CA GLN A 236 11.51 -4.50 -4.34
C GLN A 236 11.13 -4.13 -5.78
N TYR A 237 11.81 -3.15 -6.35
CA TYR A 237 11.58 -2.73 -7.73
C TYR A 237 12.05 -3.76 -8.75
N GLU A 238 13.12 -4.51 -8.45
CA GLU A 238 13.60 -5.59 -9.30
C GLU A 238 12.58 -6.73 -9.38
N LYS A 239 12.00 -7.15 -8.24
CA LYS A 239 10.99 -8.23 -8.21
C LYS A 239 9.82 -7.94 -9.14
N ILE A 240 9.21 -6.76 -9.02
CA ILE A 240 8.07 -6.38 -9.88
C ILE A 240 8.49 -6.17 -11.34
N SER A 241 9.67 -5.56 -11.57
CA SER A 241 10.19 -5.37 -12.93
C SER A 241 10.38 -6.69 -13.65
N ARG A 242 10.99 -7.67 -12.98
CA ARG A 242 11.22 -9.01 -13.52
C ARG A 242 9.90 -9.68 -13.87
N TYR A 243 8.96 -9.75 -12.92
CA TYR A 243 7.69 -10.43 -13.15
C TYR A 243 6.89 -9.82 -14.31
N VAL A 244 6.81 -8.49 -14.38
CA VAL A 244 6.09 -7.77 -15.43
C VAL A 244 6.74 -7.99 -16.80
N LEU A 245 8.07 -7.97 -16.90
CA LEU A 245 8.78 -8.15 -18.17
C LEU A 245 8.73 -9.60 -18.67
N GLU A 246 8.78 -10.58 -17.77
CA GLU A 246 8.63 -12.01 -18.10
C GLU A 246 7.25 -12.32 -18.70
N HIS A 247 6.21 -11.58 -18.29
CA HIS A 247 4.82 -11.80 -18.69
C HIS A 247 4.29 -10.78 -19.71
N LYS A 248 5.14 -9.93 -20.28
CA LYS A 248 4.71 -8.82 -21.16
C LYS A 248 3.86 -9.25 -22.38
N ASP A 249 4.11 -10.46 -22.88
CA ASP A 249 3.43 -11.03 -24.05
C ASP A 249 2.31 -12.03 -23.65
N SER A 250 2.09 -12.24 -22.35
CA SER A 250 1.03 -13.11 -21.81
C SER A 250 -0.30 -12.36 -21.65
N LYS A 251 -1.39 -13.08 -21.42
CA LYS A 251 -2.66 -12.50 -20.94
C LYS A 251 -2.53 -12.12 -19.46
N ILE A 252 -1.82 -11.02 -19.21
CA ILE A 252 -1.62 -10.46 -17.86
C ILE A 252 -2.80 -9.58 -17.46
N LEU A 253 -3.39 -9.86 -16.30
CA LEU A 253 -4.39 -9.00 -15.69
C LEU A 253 -3.75 -8.12 -14.61
N PHE A 254 -3.86 -6.80 -14.76
CA PHE A 254 -3.54 -5.83 -13.72
C PHE A 254 -4.79 -5.55 -12.86
N LEU A 255 -4.81 -6.10 -11.64
CA LEU A 255 -5.90 -5.94 -10.68
C LEU A 255 -5.53 -4.89 -9.62
N GLU A 256 -6.10 -3.68 -9.73
CA GLU A 256 -5.88 -2.58 -8.79
C GLU A 256 -6.95 -2.59 -7.68
N LEU A 257 -6.51 -2.57 -6.41
CA LEU A 257 -7.39 -2.64 -5.24
C LEU A 257 -7.11 -1.45 -4.31
N GLY A 258 -8.00 -0.45 -4.35
CA GLY A 258 -8.08 0.62 -3.37
C GLY A 258 -6.97 1.67 -3.46
N VAL A 259 -6.49 2.00 -4.67
CA VAL A 259 -5.51 3.08 -4.86
C VAL A 259 -6.19 4.45 -4.78
N GLY A 260 -5.82 5.22 -3.75
CA GLY A 260 -6.31 6.59 -3.54
C GLY A 260 -5.63 7.62 -4.45
N ARG A 261 -5.88 8.91 -4.18
CA ARG A 261 -5.29 10.05 -4.92
C ARG A 261 -4.00 10.61 -4.35
N MET A 262 -3.56 10.14 -3.18
CA MET A 262 -2.27 10.54 -2.64
C MET A 262 -1.10 9.94 -3.41
N THR A 263 -1.24 8.71 -3.90
CA THR A 263 -0.13 7.93 -4.47
C THR A 263 -0.48 7.17 -5.76
N PRO A 264 -1.23 7.76 -6.72
CA PRO A 264 -1.64 7.07 -7.96
C PRO A 264 -0.46 6.63 -8.83
N MET A 265 0.65 7.37 -8.76
CA MET A 265 1.84 7.17 -9.58
C MET A 265 2.57 5.85 -9.32
N PHE A 266 2.29 5.15 -8.22
CA PHE A 266 3.01 3.91 -7.87
C PHE A 266 2.34 2.64 -8.40
N ILE A 267 1.02 2.65 -8.57
CA ILE A 267 0.23 1.46 -8.97
C ILE A 267 -0.70 1.80 -10.12
N GLN A 268 -1.68 2.68 -9.91
CA GLN A 268 -2.76 2.90 -10.87
C GLN A 268 -2.24 3.40 -12.23
N GLU A 269 -1.45 4.48 -12.24
CA GLU A 269 -0.92 5.02 -13.51
C GLU A 269 0.07 4.08 -14.21
N PRO A 270 1.01 3.44 -13.49
CA PRO A 270 1.82 2.37 -14.08
C PRO A 270 0.99 1.24 -14.67
N PHE A 271 -0.05 0.76 -13.98
CA PHE A 271 -0.93 -0.30 -14.48
C PHE A 271 -1.66 0.13 -15.75
N TRP A 272 -2.12 1.39 -15.81
CA TRP A 272 -2.72 1.93 -17.03
C TRP A 272 -1.71 1.95 -18.19
N ASN A 273 -0.49 2.44 -17.95
CA ASN A 273 0.56 2.50 -18.97
C ASN A 273 0.96 1.10 -19.46
N LEU A 274 1.10 0.13 -18.56
CA LEU A 274 1.40 -1.26 -18.90
C LEU A 274 0.26 -1.90 -19.70
N THR A 275 -0.99 -1.65 -19.33
CA THR A 275 -2.16 -2.19 -20.04
C THR A 275 -2.26 -1.63 -21.47
N LEU A 276 -1.91 -0.36 -21.66
CA LEU A 276 -1.81 0.24 -23.00
C LEU A 276 -0.67 -0.37 -23.81
N SER A 277 0.47 -0.61 -23.18
CA SER A 277 1.71 -1.03 -23.85
C SER A 277 1.74 -2.51 -24.21
N PHE A 278 1.14 -3.37 -23.39
CA PHE A 278 1.19 -4.81 -23.57
C PHE A 278 0.03 -5.29 -24.45
N PRO A 279 0.28 -6.20 -25.42
CA PRO A 279 -0.68 -6.55 -26.46
C PRO A 279 -1.95 -7.21 -25.89
N HIS A 280 -1.79 -8.06 -24.87
CA HIS A 280 -2.86 -8.88 -24.30
C HIS A 280 -3.23 -8.50 -22.86
N ALA A 281 -2.67 -7.40 -22.35
CA ALA A 281 -2.94 -6.97 -20.99
C ALA A 281 -4.37 -6.46 -20.81
N ARG A 282 -4.92 -6.75 -19.64
CA ARG A 282 -6.23 -6.31 -19.17
C ARG A 282 -6.08 -5.56 -17.85
N TYR A 283 -7.02 -4.67 -17.56
CA TYR A 283 -7.03 -3.90 -16.32
C TYR A 283 -8.38 -3.97 -15.62
N ILE A 284 -8.38 -4.24 -14.31
CA ILE A 284 -9.56 -4.04 -13.47
C ILE A 284 -9.17 -3.23 -12.25
N GLY A 285 -9.82 -2.09 -12.04
CA GLY A 285 -9.70 -1.31 -10.81
C GLY A 285 -10.92 -1.49 -9.92
N VAL A 286 -10.71 -1.65 -8.62
CA VAL A 286 -11.78 -1.70 -7.62
C VAL A 286 -11.52 -0.64 -6.54
N ASN A 287 -12.48 0.24 -6.34
CA ASN A 287 -12.38 1.33 -5.39
C ASN A 287 -13.76 1.64 -4.79
N ASP A 288 -13.81 2.19 -3.58
CA ASP A 288 -15.07 2.56 -2.92
C ASP A 288 -15.60 3.94 -3.35
N LYS A 289 -14.78 4.73 -4.06
CA LYS A 289 -15.07 6.14 -4.38
C LYS A 289 -15.05 6.48 -5.86
N TYR A 290 -14.21 5.81 -6.66
CA TYR A 290 -13.91 6.25 -8.02
C TYR A 290 -13.93 5.11 -9.04
N ASP A 291 -14.54 5.33 -10.21
CA ASP A 291 -14.58 4.41 -11.36
C ASP A 291 -13.58 4.84 -12.45
N PHE A 292 -12.42 5.38 -12.05
CA PHE A 292 -11.47 5.94 -13.01
C PHE A 292 -10.93 4.86 -13.96
N LEU A 293 -11.40 4.92 -15.21
CA LEU A 293 -10.87 4.17 -16.34
C LEU A 293 -10.52 5.16 -17.47
N PRO A 294 -9.24 5.33 -17.81
CA PRO A 294 -8.83 6.14 -18.95
C PRO A 294 -9.54 5.69 -20.23
N LYS A 295 -9.96 6.66 -21.05
CA LYS A 295 -10.69 6.39 -22.31
C LYS A 295 -9.93 5.43 -23.22
N GLN A 296 -8.60 5.52 -23.25
CA GLN A 296 -7.74 4.63 -24.04
C GLN A 296 -7.79 3.16 -23.59
N LEU A 297 -8.32 2.87 -22.39
CA LEU A 297 -8.50 1.53 -21.82
C LEU A 297 -9.93 1.02 -21.90
N GLU A 298 -10.85 1.73 -22.54
CA GLU A 298 -12.29 1.38 -22.54
C GLU A 298 -12.62 0.01 -23.17
N ASP A 299 -11.70 -0.54 -23.98
CA ASP A 299 -11.81 -1.88 -24.56
C ASP A 299 -10.89 -2.90 -23.87
N LYS A 300 -10.01 -2.43 -22.97
CA LYS A 300 -8.99 -3.23 -22.27
C LYS A 300 -9.21 -3.34 -20.77
N GLY A 301 -10.17 -2.64 -20.19
CA GLY A 301 -10.40 -2.68 -18.76
C GLY A 301 -11.78 -2.29 -18.29
N MET A 302 -11.93 -2.36 -16.96
CA MET A 302 -13.16 -2.09 -16.23
C MET A 302 -12.81 -1.44 -14.88
N ALA A 303 -13.67 -0.56 -14.38
CA ALA A 303 -13.56 -0.03 -13.03
C ALA A 303 -14.85 -0.33 -12.26
N ILE A 304 -14.70 -0.83 -11.04
CA ILE A 304 -15.79 -1.20 -10.15
C ILE A 304 -15.80 -0.22 -8.97
N VAL A 305 -16.93 0.47 -8.77
CA VAL A 305 -17.16 1.30 -7.59
C VAL A 305 -18.04 0.56 -6.59
N ALA A 306 -17.42 0.00 -5.57
CA ALA A 306 -18.07 -0.75 -4.50
C ALA A 306 -17.09 -0.97 -3.32
N ASP A 307 -17.62 -1.43 -2.19
CA ASP A 307 -16.79 -1.90 -1.09
C ASP A 307 -15.90 -3.08 -1.55
N ILE A 308 -14.57 -2.95 -1.37
CA ILE A 308 -13.60 -3.94 -1.85
C ILE A 308 -13.80 -5.29 -1.16
N ALA A 309 -14.18 -5.29 0.13
CA ALA A 309 -14.44 -6.54 0.85
C ALA A 309 -15.66 -7.27 0.28
N GLN A 310 -16.71 -6.54 -0.11
CA GLN A 310 -17.87 -7.10 -0.79
C GLN A 310 -17.49 -7.68 -2.15
N VAL A 311 -16.78 -6.91 -3.00
CA VAL A 311 -16.36 -7.36 -4.34
C VAL A 311 -15.57 -8.65 -4.28
N LEU A 312 -14.56 -8.73 -3.40
CA LEU A 312 -13.74 -9.94 -3.26
C LEU A 312 -14.53 -11.13 -2.69
N ARG A 313 -15.43 -10.87 -1.74
CA ARG A 313 -16.30 -11.90 -1.15
C ARG A 313 -17.26 -12.49 -2.17
N ASP A 314 -17.77 -11.69 -3.08
CA ASP A 314 -18.71 -12.13 -4.11
C ASP A 314 -17.98 -12.78 -5.29
N ALA A 315 -16.80 -12.27 -5.68
CA ALA A 315 -15.96 -12.87 -6.71
C ALA A 315 -15.43 -14.26 -6.31
N ARG A 316 -15.03 -14.49 -5.04
CA ARG A 316 -14.48 -15.79 -4.62
C ARG A 316 -15.49 -16.94 -4.55
N LYS A 317 -16.80 -16.66 -4.62
CA LYS A 317 -17.87 -17.67 -4.51
C LYS A 317 -18.17 -18.34 -5.86
N LEU A 318 -17.73 -17.74 -6.96
CA LEU A 318 -17.99 -18.14 -8.33
C LEU A 318 -16.80 -18.91 -8.90
#